data_AF-A0A5K1ILH8-F1
#
_entry.id   AF-A0A5K1ILH8-F1
#
_cell.length_a   1.000
_cell.length_b   1.000
_cell.length_c   1.000
_cell.angle_alpha   90.00
_cell.angle_beta   90.00
_cell.angle_gamma   90.00
#
_symmetry.space_group_name_H-M   'P 1'
#
loop_
_entity.id
_entity.type
_entity.pdbx_description
1 polymer ?
#
loop_
_entity_poly.entity_id
_entity_poly.type
_entity_poly.pdbx_seq_one_letter_code
_entity_poly.pdbx_strand_id
1 'polypeptide(L)'
;MGKETLERISESMRSLGYRGNVRTAARLNRSPLIVVNIPWLDNPFYAEIARMTTPTLTTVNQPRYQMGFSACKMLMEIMDGTEGATSSMVFDTELVVRESTVRR
;
A
#
# COMPACT_ATOMS: atom_id res chain seq x y z
N MET A 1 7.25 -29.49 0.85
CA MET A 1 6.56 -28.64 -0.15
C MET A 1 6.66 -29.32 -1.50
N GLY A 2 5.53 -29.71 -2.09
CA GLY A 2 5.49 -30.58 -3.27
C GLY A 2 5.96 -29.87 -4.54
N LYS A 3 6.70 -30.58 -5.40
CA LYS A 3 7.18 -30.10 -6.71
C LYS A 3 6.05 -29.52 -7.57
N GLU A 4 4.87 -30.12 -7.48
CA GLU A 4 3.66 -29.68 -8.18
C GLU A 4 3.21 -28.26 -7.80
N THR A 5 3.31 -27.87 -6.52
CA THR A 5 2.94 -26.51 -6.08
C THR A 5 3.91 -25.47 -6.67
N LEU A 6 5.19 -25.80 -6.74
CA LEU A 6 6.20 -24.92 -7.33
C LEU A 6 6.03 -24.76 -8.84
N GLU A 7 5.67 -25.84 -9.54
CA GLU A 7 5.36 -25.81 -10.98
C GLU A 7 4.14 -24.91 -11.26
N ARG A 8 3.04 -25.11 -10.53
CA ARG A 8 1.82 -24.29 -10.69
C ARG A 8 2.04 -22.81 -10.41
N ILE A 9 2.85 -22.49 -9.39
CA ILE A 9 3.22 -21.11 -9.08
C ILE A 9 4.08 -20.51 -10.20
N SER A 10 5.10 -21.24 -10.66
CA SER A 10 6.01 -20.80 -11.73
C SER A 10 5.28 -20.53 -13.05
N GLU A 11 4.32 -21.38 -13.41
CA GLU A 11 3.53 -21.25 -14.63
C GLU A 11 2.59 -20.02 -14.55
N SER A 12 1.95 -19.83 -13.40
CA SER A 12 1.10 -18.65 -13.13
C SER A 12 1.89 -17.34 -13.16
N MET A 13 3.10 -17.34 -12.61
CA MET A 13 3.99 -16.17 -12.66
C MET A 13 4.34 -15.83 -14.11
N ARG A 14 4.62 -16.85 -14.94
CA ARG A 14 5.00 -16.66 -16.33
C ARG A 14 3.84 -16.12 -17.19
N SER A 15 2.63 -16.63 -16.99
CA SER A 15 1.44 -16.17 -17.73
C SER A 15 1.03 -14.74 -17.39
N LEU A 16 1.23 -14.32 -16.14
CA LEU A 16 0.98 -12.94 -15.69
C LEU A 16 2.08 -11.95 -16.12
N GLY A 17 3.07 -12.40 -16.90
CA GLY A 17 4.18 -11.55 -17.32
C GLY A 17 5.07 -11.12 -16.16
N TYR A 18 5.08 -11.87 -15.05
CA TYR A 18 5.92 -11.59 -13.89
C TYR A 18 7.40 -11.73 -14.29
N ARG A 19 8.03 -10.59 -14.57
CA ARG A 19 9.48 -10.48 -14.69
C ARG A 19 10.04 -10.42 -13.27
N GLY A 20 10.47 -11.56 -12.76
CA GLY A 20 11.23 -11.59 -11.52
C GLY A 20 12.40 -10.62 -11.61
N ASN A 21 12.52 -9.73 -10.64
CA ASN A 21 13.63 -8.78 -10.56
C ASN A 21 14.91 -9.52 -10.11
N VAL A 22 15.46 -10.38 -10.98
CA VAL A 22 16.73 -11.09 -10.76
C VAL A 22 17.90 -10.09 -10.57
N ARG A 23 17.72 -8.85 -11.02
CA ARG A 23 18.65 -7.73 -10.81
C ARG A 23 18.63 -7.13 -9.40
N THR A 24 17.58 -7.34 -8.60
CA THR A 24 17.52 -6.77 -7.23
C THR A 24 18.35 -7.59 -6.24
N ALA A 25 18.50 -8.90 -6.44
CA ALA A 25 19.31 -9.75 -5.56
C ALA A 25 20.82 -9.42 -5.63
N ALA A 26 21.32 -9.00 -6.78
CA ALA A 26 22.75 -8.76 -7.00
C ALA A 26 23.27 -7.39 -6.53
N ARG A 27 22.38 -6.47 -6.14
CA ARG A 27 22.75 -5.09 -5.70
C ARG A 27 22.54 -4.83 -4.22
N LEU A 28 22.16 -5.83 -3.43
CA LEU A 28 22.04 -5.71 -1.98
C LEU A 28 23.42 -5.71 -1.31
N ASN A 29 24.22 -4.70 -1.62
CA ASN A 29 25.40 -4.36 -0.85
C ASN A 29 25.08 -3.11 -0.02
N ARG A 30 25.00 -3.32 1.30
CA ARG A 30 25.10 -2.34 2.42
C ARG A 30 23.86 -1.71 3.06
N SER A 31 22.67 -2.31 3.03
CA SER A 31 21.65 -2.08 4.07
C SER A 31 20.70 -3.29 4.16
N PRO A 32 20.33 -3.77 5.37
CA PRO A 32 19.36 -4.86 5.50
C PRO A 32 18.02 -4.42 4.90
N LEU A 33 17.60 -5.07 3.82
CA LEU A 33 16.31 -4.82 3.17
C LEU A 33 15.20 -5.48 4.00
N ILE A 34 14.36 -4.67 4.65
CA ILE A 34 13.16 -5.14 5.33
C ILE A 34 12.00 -5.07 4.34
N VAL A 35 11.49 -6.22 3.91
CA VAL A 35 10.30 -6.33 3.06
C VAL A 35 9.08 -6.57 3.94
N VAL A 36 8.21 -5.58 4.08
CA VAL A 36 6.93 -5.70 4.80
C VAL A 36 5.80 -5.83 3.78
N ASN A 37 5.10 -6.96 3.78
CA ASN A 37 3.86 -7.12 3.02
C ASN A 37 2.71 -6.48 3.81
N ILE A 38 2.24 -5.33 3.35
CA ILE A 38 1.08 -4.64 3.92
C ILE A 38 -0.09 -4.89 2.96
N PRO A 39 -1.06 -5.76 3.31
CA PRO A 39 -2.08 -6.18 2.37
C PRO A 39 -2.99 -5.04 1.91
N TRP A 40 -3.19 -3.97 2.70
CA TRP A 40 -3.90 -2.74 2.28
C TRP A 40 -3.49 -1.55 3.17
N LEU A 41 -3.26 -0.36 2.58
CA LEU A 41 -2.80 0.86 3.30
C LEU A 41 -3.91 1.62 4.03
N ASP A 42 -5.17 1.24 3.80
CA ASP A 42 -6.35 1.80 4.45
C ASP A 42 -6.55 1.28 5.89
N ASN A 43 -5.98 0.11 6.20
CA ASN A 43 -6.09 -0.49 7.52
C ASN A 43 -5.18 0.23 8.55
N PRO A 44 -5.76 0.83 9.62
CA PRO A 44 -5.02 1.57 10.64
C PRO A 44 -3.88 0.79 11.32
N PHE A 45 -3.98 -0.54 11.38
CA PHE A 45 -3.02 -1.42 12.06
C PHE A 45 -1.60 -1.29 11.50
N TYR A 46 -1.45 -1.24 10.18
CA TYR A 46 -0.13 -1.28 9.54
C TYR A 46 0.66 0.02 9.70
N ALA A 47 -0.03 1.15 9.89
CA ALA A 47 0.62 2.43 10.13
C ALA A 47 1.40 2.41 11.47
N GLU A 48 0.92 1.66 12.45
CA GLU A 48 1.61 1.49 13.73
C GLU A 48 2.80 0.57 13.61
N ILE A 49 2.65 -0.57 12.91
CA ILE A 49 3.76 -1.47 12.59
C ILE A 49 4.89 -0.72 11.89
N ALA A 50 4.56 0.08 10.87
CA ALA A 50 5.52 0.89 10.13
C ALA A 50 6.33 1.88 11.00
N ARG A 51 5.77 2.33 12.13
CA ARG A 51 6.46 3.18 13.11
C ARG A 51 7.32 2.39 14.10
N MET A 52 7.03 1.12 14.31
CA MET A 52 7.73 0.26 15.27
C MET A 52 8.90 -0.51 14.65
N THR A 53 9.07 -0.48 13.32
CA THR A 53 10.23 -1.10 12.66
C THR A 53 11.51 -0.28 12.87
N THR A 54 12.66 -0.94 12.81
CA THR A 54 13.98 -0.29 12.76
C THR A 54 14.70 -0.72 11.48
N PRO A 55 14.92 0.17 10.49
CA PRO A 55 14.55 1.59 10.48
C PRO A 55 13.04 1.83 10.41
N THR A 56 12.60 2.97 10.91
CA THR A 56 11.19 3.41 10.81
C THR A 56 10.81 3.63 9.34
N LEU A 57 9.66 3.10 8.92
CA LEU A 57 9.25 3.12 7.52
C LEU A 57 8.65 4.48 7.11
N THR A 58 9.07 4.97 5.96
CA THR A 58 8.43 6.09 5.25
C THR A 58 7.04 5.65 4.78
N THR A 59 6.00 6.46 5.03
CA THR A 59 4.60 6.11 4.72
C THR A 59 3.87 7.25 4.04
N VAL A 60 2.83 6.96 3.25
CA VAL A 60 1.88 7.98 2.78
C VAL A 60 0.75 8.12 3.81
N ASN A 61 0.55 9.32 4.33
CA ASN A 61 -0.59 9.67 5.18
C ASN A 61 -1.81 9.96 4.30
N GLN A 62 -2.82 9.11 4.45
CA GLN A 62 -4.10 9.26 3.77
C GLN A 62 -5.05 10.07 4.67
N PRO A 63 -5.78 11.07 4.16
CA PRO A 63 -6.74 11.87 4.92
C PRO A 63 -8.04 11.09 5.19
N ARG A 64 -7.92 9.95 5.87
CA ARG A 64 -8.97 8.92 6.04
C ARG A 64 -10.25 9.45 6.67
N TYR A 65 -10.12 10.32 7.67
CA TYR A 65 -11.27 10.93 8.33
C TYR A 65 -12.08 11.79 7.35
N GLN A 66 -11.40 12.63 6.57
CA GLN A 66 -12.06 13.49 5.57
C GLN A 66 -12.71 12.66 4.47
N MET A 67 -12.02 11.62 3.98
CA MET A 67 -12.58 10.68 3.01
C MET A 67 -13.87 10.02 3.54
N GLY A 68 -13.82 9.48 4.75
CA GLY A 68 -14.98 8.82 5.38
C GLY A 68 -16.14 9.78 5.65
N PHE A 69 -15.85 10.97 6.21
CA PHE A 69 -16.86 12.00 6.45
C PHE A 69 -17.55 12.43 5.16
N SER A 70 -16.77 12.69 4.11
CA SER A 70 -17.31 13.15 2.84
C SER A 70 -18.10 12.04 2.13
N ALA A 71 -17.67 10.78 2.24
CA ALA A 71 -18.42 9.63 1.75
C ALA A 71 -19.78 9.50 2.43
N CYS A 72 -19.83 9.57 3.77
CA CYS A 72 -21.09 9.55 4.51
C CYS A 72 -21.98 10.75 4.17
N LYS A 73 -21.40 11.94 4.00
CA LYS A 73 -22.13 13.13 3.60
C LYS A 73 -22.79 12.97 2.22
N MET A 74 -22.04 12.51 1.22
CA MET A 74 -22.61 12.23 -0.10
C MET A 74 -23.70 11.16 -0.05
N LEU A 75 -23.53 10.12 0.78
CA LEU A 75 -24.55 9.09 0.95
C LEU A 75 -25.85 9.68 1.51
N MET A 76 -25.78 10.58 2.50
CA MET A 76 -26.96 11.27 3.03
C MET A 76 -27.62 12.14 1.95
N GLU A 77 -26.85 12.91 1.17
CA GLU A 77 -27.38 13.73 0.08
C GLU A 77 -28.08 12.89 -1.01
N ILE A 78 -27.56 11.69 -1.30
CA ILE A 78 -28.20 10.72 -2.20
C ILE A 78 -29.51 10.20 -1.59
N MET A 79 -29.52 9.85 -0.31
CA MET A 79 -30.71 9.36 0.39
C MET A 79 -31.83 10.41 0.44
N ASP A 80 -31.49 11.68 0.52
CA ASP A 80 -32.43 12.80 0.51
C ASP A 80 -32.94 13.17 -0.90
N GLY A 81 -32.54 12.41 -1.94
CA GLY A 81 -33.02 12.58 -3.30
C GLY A 81 -32.34 13.70 -4.09
N THR A 82 -31.14 14.11 -3.68
CA THR A 82 -30.38 15.17 -4.38
C THR A 82 -29.77 14.60 -5.66
N GLU A 83 -30.38 14.90 -6.82
CA GLU A 83 -29.82 14.54 -8.12
C GLU A 83 -28.48 15.27 -8.36
N GLY A 84 -27.42 14.50 -8.67
CA GLY A 84 -26.05 15.01 -8.88
C GLY A 84 -25.07 14.79 -7.73
N ALA A 85 -25.48 14.13 -6.64
CA ALA A 85 -24.66 13.92 -5.44
C ALA A 85 -23.47 12.94 -5.61
N THR A 86 -23.33 12.28 -6.77
CA THR A 86 -22.15 11.44 -7.06
C THR A 86 -21.05 12.29 -7.70
N SER A 87 -20.31 13.03 -6.87
CA SER A 87 -19.14 13.80 -7.29
C SER A 87 -17.85 13.06 -6.94
N SER A 88 -16.91 12.94 -7.89
CA SER A 88 -15.56 12.45 -7.58
C SER A 88 -14.82 13.50 -6.76
N MET A 89 -14.33 13.15 -5.58
CA MET A 89 -13.50 14.02 -4.74
C MET A 89 -12.06 13.52 -4.73
N VAL A 90 -11.13 14.46 -4.88
CA VAL A 90 -9.70 14.22 -4.74
C VAL A 90 -9.26 14.79 -3.40
N PHE A 91 -8.57 13.98 -2.62
CA PHE A 91 -7.99 14.39 -1.35
C PHE A 91 -6.48 14.35 -1.43
N ASP A 92 -5.83 15.39 -0.92
CA ASP A 92 -4.37 15.45 -0.90
C ASP A 92 -3.80 14.46 0.12
N THR A 93 -2.79 13.72 -0.32
CA THR A 93 -2.05 12.77 0.52
C THR A 93 -0.67 13.32 0.81
N GLU A 94 -0.12 13.00 1.98
CA GLU A 94 1.18 13.51 2.41
C GLU A 94 2.21 12.37 2.52
N LEU A 95 3.40 12.56 1.96
CA LEU A 95 4.51 11.63 2.16
C LEU A 95 5.20 11.92 3.49
N VAL A 96 5.13 10.99 4.44
CA VAL A 96 5.82 11.05 5.72
C VAL A 96 7.14 10.32 5.63
N VAL A 97 8.20 11.07 5.31
CA VAL A 97 9.58 10.57 5.20
C VAL A 97 10.12 10.14 6.57
N ARG A 98 10.73 8.95 6.61
CA ARG A 98 11.38 8.36 7.80
C ARG A 98 12.69 7.67 7.41
N GLU A 99 13.33 7.04 8.39
CA GLU A 99 14.67 6.46 8.29
C GLU A 99 14.84 5.47 7.13
N SER A 100 13.79 4.77 6.72
CA SER A 100 13.86 3.78 5.63
C SER A 100 14.19 4.36 4.25
N THR A 101 14.10 5.68 4.06
CA THR A 101 14.40 6.34 2.76
C THR A 101 15.50 7.38 2.84
N VAL A 102 15.96 7.72 4.06
CA VAL A 102 17.11 8.61 4.25
C VAL A 102 18.39 7.81 4.03
N ARG A 103 19.13 8.14 2.97
CA ARG A 103 20.40 7.50 2.63
C ARG A 103 21.44 7.82 3.72
N ARG A 104 21.99 6.80 4.38
CA ARG A 104 23.17 6.91 5.26
C ARG A 104 24.46 6.91 4.44
#